data_AF-A0A1G7I480-F1
#
_entry.id   AF-A0A1G7I480-F1
#
_cell.length_a   1.000
_cell.length_b   1.000
_cell.length_c   1.000
_cell.angle_alpha   90.00
_cell.angle_beta   90.00
_cell.angle_gamma   90.00
#
_symmetry.space_group_name_H-M   'P 1'
#
loop_
_entity.id
_entity.type
_entity.pdbx_description
1 polymer ?
#
loop_
_entity_poly.entity_id
_entity_poly.type
_entity_poly.pdbx_seq_one_letter_code
_entity_poly.pdbx_strand_id
1 'polypeptide(L)'
;MTLQNDPSRHTEGAVDFGFDEVFFSRTDKRGVILAGNDVFQRVSGYGWGDLLGAPHKIVRHPDTPRALFRILWDALGNGYPMGGYVKNRARNGDHYWVFAVILPMEGGYLSVRLKPSTPLFDKVQTLYADLCARERGEGLDPEASARMLWQAVTEAGFTSYTTFMASALGQELASRDLRMRRPVDPRTQRLIDLNVALEQVTQEQRKLLRSFESLQSIPNNMRLVASRLEPSGGPVSAISENYRASSLVISERLRSFVTGRDNLCDRVSRQAARALFLLGADRVLGEMIGSFRHAGPVAGIDWAAEGAGLGRLRGSGREDSRMALKSAVDHAEELTRSSSEIRRLMLGLDTIRVMGRVECGRLRANGGGLAATIDQLDLFHAEIKTRLETILRLSEEIGSAMSRFSSTEFGAAAKR
;
A
#
# COMPACT_ATOMS: atom_id res chain seq x y z
N MET A 1 22.78 -38.14 21.11
CA MET A 1 23.71 -38.18 19.97
C MET A 1 24.01 -36.74 19.60
N THR A 2 25.16 -36.26 20.07
CA THR A 2 25.59 -34.87 20.04
C THR A 2 25.92 -34.47 18.60
N LEU A 3 25.24 -33.46 18.07
CA LEU A 3 25.56 -32.87 16.76
C LEU A 3 26.98 -32.30 16.84
N GLN A 4 27.93 -32.99 16.19
CA GLN A 4 29.26 -32.46 15.95
C GLN A 4 29.13 -31.17 15.14
N ASN A 5 29.70 -30.09 15.68
CA ASN A 5 29.95 -28.86 14.95
C ASN A 5 30.88 -29.18 13.77
N ASP A 6 30.33 -29.12 12.56
CA ASP A 6 31.07 -29.16 11.31
C ASP A 6 31.99 -27.92 11.23
N PRO A 7 33.33 -28.07 11.17
CA PRO A 7 34.28 -26.96 11.11
C PRO A 7 34.23 -26.16 9.80
N SER A 8 33.41 -26.56 8.82
CA SER A 8 33.29 -25.90 7.51
C SER A 8 32.19 -24.85 7.41
N ARG A 9 31.41 -24.60 8.47
CA ARG A 9 30.46 -23.47 8.51
C ARG A 9 31.21 -22.16 8.70
N HIS A 10 31.63 -21.55 7.59
CA HIS A 10 31.83 -20.11 7.57
C HIS A 10 30.56 -19.45 8.12
N THR A 11 30.67 -18.74 9.24
CA THR A 11 29.61 -17.86 9.72
C THR A 11 29.42 -16.79 8.66
N GLU A 12 28.24 -16.74 8.02
CA GLU A 12 27.99 -15.79 6.93
C GLU A 12 28.24 -14.35 7.42
N GLY A 13 29.25 -13.68 6.86
CA GLY A 13 29.50 -12.27 7.10
C GLY A 13 28.49 -11.40 6.36
N ALA A 14 28.38 -10.13 6.76
CA ALA A 14 27.64 -9.13 6.01
C ALA A 14 28.59 -8.42 5.04
N VAL A 15 28.28 -8.43 3.75
CA VAL A 15 29.02 -7.64 2.75
C VAL A 15 28.61 -6.18 2.87
N ASP A 16 29.57 -5.30 3.11
CA ASP A 16 29.30 -3.87 3.28
C ASP A 16 29.33 -3.09 1.95
N PHE A 17 28.44 -2.12 1.85
CA PHE A 17 28.34 -1.15 0.75
C PHE A 17 27.69 0.15 1.25
N GLY A 18 27.96 1.27 0.59
CA GLY A 18 27.54 2.61 1.02
C GLY A 18 26.06 2.91 0.80
N PHE A 19 25.54 3.93 1.49
CA PHE A 19 24.19 4.47 1.23
C PHE A 19 24.14 5.27 -0.08
N ASP A 20 25.25 5.84 -0.50
CA ASP A 20 25.42 6.53 -1.78
C ASP A 20 25.48 5.56 -2.97
N GLU A 21 25.81 4.30 -2.72
CA GLU A 21 25.90 3.26 -3.74
C GLU A 21 24.52 2.74 -4.17
N VAL A 22 24.33 2.64 -5.48
CA VAL A 22 23.12 2.11 -6.10
C VAL A 22 23.52 0.96 -7.02
N PHE A 23 22.88 -0.19 -6.87
CA PHE A 23 23.15 -1.34 -7.70
C PHE A 23 22.16 -1.32 -8.84
N PHE A 24 22.57 -1.80 -10.01
CA PHE A 24 21.58 -2.25 -10.97
C PHE A 24 21.96 -3.56 -11.63
N SER A 25 20.93 -4.27 -12.06
CA SER A 25 21.06 -5.33 -13.05
C SER A 25 19.87 -5.26 -13.99
N ARG A 26 20.10 -5.49 -15.28
CA ARG A 26 19.05 -5.75 -16.26
C ARG A 26 19.01 -7.24 -16.57
N THR A 27 17.81 -7.79 -16.70
CA THR A 27 17.59 -9.18 -17.11
C THR A 27 16.69 -9.26 -18.34
N ASP A 28 16.73 -10.39 -19.04
CA ASP A 28 15.66 -10.77 -19.99
C ASP A 28 14.36 -11.11 -19.24
N LYS A 29 13.30 -11.45 -19.99
CA LYS A 29 12.00 -11.89 -19.44
C LYS A 29 12.05 -13.18 -18.62
N ARG A 30 13.11 -13.98 -18.75
CA ARG A 30 13.33 -15.23 -17.99
C ARG A 30 14.18 -15.00 -16.74
N GLY A 31 14.63 -13.77 -16.49
CA GLY A 31 15.50 -13.44 -15.38
C GLY A 31 16.97 -13.74 -15.63
N VAL A 32 17.40 -13.87 -16.89
CA VAL A 32 18.82 -14.03 -17.26
C VAL A 32 19.48 -12.66 -17.30
N ILE A 33 20.60 -12.48 -16.59
CA ILE A 33 21.31 -11.20 -16.49
C ILE A 33 21.91 -10.82 -17.84
N LEU A 34 21.62 -9.60 -18.28
CA LEU A 34 22.10 -9.00 -19.53
C LEU A 34 23.03 -7.81 -19.28
N ALA A 35 22.87 -7.12 -18.16
CA ALA A 35 23.71 -5.98 -17.79
C ALA A 35 23.71 -5.74 -16.27
N GLY A 36 24.66 -4.94 -15.79
CA GLY A 36 24.71 -4.40 -14.44
C GLY A 36 25.84 -3.39 -14.27
N ASN A 37 26.05 -2.90 -13.05
CA ASN A 37 27.20 -2.05 -12.71
C ASN A 37 28.29 -2.76 -11.91
N ASP A 38 29.43 -2.09 -11.80
CA ASP A 38 30.58 -2.42 -10.95
C ASP A 38 30.20 -2.66 -9.49
N VAL A 39 29.27 -1.88 -8.92
CA VAL A 39 28.76 -2.09 -7.55
C VAL A 39 28.14 -3.48 -7.43
N PHE A 40 27.29 -3.89 -8.39
CA PHE A 40 26.69 -5.22 -8.38
C PHE A 40 27.75 -6.32 -8.51
N GLN A 41 28.74 -6.15 -9.37
CA GLN A 41 29.85 -7.09 -9.52
C GLN A 41 30.65 -7.22 -8.20
N ARG A 42 31.08 -6.10 -7.62
CA ARG A 42 31.91 -6.02 -6.42
C ARG A 42 31.21 -6.65 -5.21
N VAL A 43 29.96 -6.26 -4.94
CA VAL A 43 29.22 -6.72 -3.75
C VAL A 43 28.75 -8.16 -3.88
N SER A 44 28.40 -8.62 -5.09
CA SER A 44 28.05 -10.03 -5.30
C SER A 44 29.29 -10.95 -5.29
N GLY A 45 30.48 -10.41 -5.54
CA GLY A 45 31.73 -11.17 -5.59
C GLY A 45 31.89 -12.05 -6.83
N TYR A 46 30.98 -11.95 -7.81
CA TYR A 46 31.05 -12.68 -9.07
C TYR A 46 31.71 -11.83 -10.16
N GLY A 47 32.48 -12.48 -11.05
CA GLY A 47 33.02 -11.82 -12.24
C GLY A 47 31.96 -11.63 -13.33
N TRP A 48 32.19 -10.71 -14.27
CA TRP A 48 31.25 -10.52 -15.40
C TRP A 48 31.03 -11.78 -16.24
N GLY A 49 32.04 -12.64 -16.39
CA GLY A 49 31.91 -13.93 -17.07
C GLY A 49 30.97 -14.92 -16.36
N ASP A 50 30.82 -14.79 -15.03
CA ASP A 50 29.87 -15.59 -14.25
C ASP A 50 28.47 -14.94 -14.21
N LEU A 51 28.40 -13.61 -14.31
CA LEU A 51 27.16 -12.84 -14.20
C LEU A 51 26.40 -12.78 -15.52
N LEU A 52 27.05 -12.42 -16.63
CA LEU A 52 26.39 -12.24 -17.92
C LEU A 52 25.91 -13.60 -18.46
N GLY A 53 24.63 -13.69 -18.80
CA GLY A 53 23.99 -14.93 -19.25
C GLY A 53 23.59 -15.89 -18.12
N ALA A 54 23.91 -15.58 -16.86
CA ALA A 54 23.46 -16.37 -15.73
C ALA A 54 22.04 -15.98 -15.27
N PRO A 55 21.22 -16.93 -14.79
CA PRO A 55 19.99 -16.62 -14.09
C PRO A 55 20.25 -15.77 -12.84
N HIS A 56 19.46 -14.72 -12.63
CA HIS A 56 19.61 -13.79 -11.48
C HIS A 56 19.56 -14.49 -10.12
N LYS A 57 18.91 -15.66 -10.04
CA LYS A 57 18.93 -16.53 -8.84
C LYS A 57 20.33 -16.96 -8.37
N ILE A 58 21.39 -16.72 -9.14
CA ILE A 58 22.78 -16.99 -8.73
C ILE A 58 23.13 -16.28 -7.40
N VAL A 59 22.60 -15.07 -7.16
CA VAL A 59 22.79 -14.33 -5.90
C VAL A 59 21.68 -14.57 -4.87
N ARG A 60 20.75 -15.50 -5.11
CA ARG A 60 19.60 -15.69 -4.23
C ARG A 60 20.00 -16.33 -2.91
N HIS A 61 19.60 -15.69 -1.81
CA HIS A 61 19.71 -16.28 -0.47
C HIS A 61 18.52 -17.23 -0.17
N PRO A 62 18.73 -18.39 0.49
CA PRO A 62 17.66 -19.30 0.91
C PRO A 62 16.72 -18.71 1.97
N ASP A 63 17.18 -17.71 2.73
CA ASP A 63 16.37 -16.96 3.71
C ASP A 63 15.57 -15.79 3.10
N THR A 64 15.48 -15.71 1.77
CA THR A 64 14.45 -14.90 1.14
C THR A 64 13.27 -15.81 0.77
N PRO A 65 12.08 -15.61 1.36
CA PRO A 65 10.96 -16.53 1.22
C PRO A 65 10.49 -16.63 -0.23
N ARG A 66 10.00 -17.81 -0.61
CA ARG A 66 9.42 -18.06 -1.94
C ARG A 66 8.19 -17.18 -2.18
N ALA A 67 7.47 -16.82 -1.12
CA ALA A 67 6.37 -15.84 -1.15
C ALA A 67 6.71 -14.56 -1.92
N LEU A 68 7.84 -13.92 -1.59
CA LEU A 68 8.23 -12.65 -2.20
C LEU A 68 8.41 -12.80 -3.72
N PHE A 69 9.07 -13.88 -4.15
CA PHE A 69 9.29 -14.13 -5.57
C PHE A 69 8.00 -14.47 -6.30
N ARG A 70 7.05 -15.17 -5.67
CA ARG A 70 5.74 -15.44 -6.28
C ARG A 70 4.99 -14.14 -6.56
N ILE A 71 4.96 -13.21 -5.61
CA ILE A 71 4.34 -11.88 -5.74
C ILE A 71 5.08 -11.05 -6.81
N LEU A 72 6.41 -11.07 -6.78
CA LEU A 72 7.25 -10.36 -7.74
C LEU A 72 6.97 -10.80 -9.17
N TRP A 73 6.97 -12.10 -9.44
CA TRP A 73 6.72 -12.60 -10.80
C TRP A 73 5.28 -12.37 -11.25
N ASP A 74 4.33 -12.38 -10.33
CA ASP A 74 2.94 -12.00 -10.63
C ASP A 74 2.85 -10.56 -11.10
N ALA A 75 3.44 -9.62 -10.35
CA ALA A 75 3.42 -8.20 -10.67
C ALA A 75 4.12 -7.92 -12.01
N LEU A 76 5.36 -8.43 -12.16
CA LEU A 76 6.17 -8.22 -13.36
C LEU A 76 5.56 -8.87 -14.62
N GLY A 77 4.90 -10.03 -14.48
CA GLY A 77 4.19 -10.70 -15.57
C GLY A 77 3.00 -9.90 -16.09
N ASN A 78 2.37 -9.12 -15.20
CA ASN A 78 1.26 -8.21 -15.52
C ASN A 78 1.73 -6.79 -15.90
N GLY A 79 3.04 -6.57 -16.05
CA GLY A 79 3.60 -5.26 -16.42
C GLY A 79 3.57 -4.23 -15.28
N TYR A 80 3.36 -4.65 -14.04
CA TYR A 80 3.43 -3.76 -12.88
C TYR A 80 4.84 -3.74 -12.29
N PRO A 81 5.29 -2.58 -11.78
CA PRO A 81 6.55 -2.50 -11.05
C PRO A 81 6.44 -3.23 -9.70
N MET A 82 7.59 -3.60 -9.15
CA MET A 82 7.67 -4.33 -7.88
C MET A 82 8.75 -3.75 -6.96
N GLY A 83 8.45 -3.69 -5.67
CA GLY A 83 9.39 -3.31 -4.62
C GLY A 83 9.48 -4.34 -3.51
N GLY A 84 10.64 -4.52 -2.90
CA GLY A 84 10.75 -5.41 -1.73
C GLY A 84 12.15 -5.54 -1.16
N TYR A 85 12.22 -5.98 0.09
CA TYR A 85 13.47 -6.33 0.74
C TYR A 85 13.95 -7.70 0.27
N VAL A 86 15.23 -7.83 -0.07
CA VAL A 86 15.79 -9.10 -0.57
C VAL A 86 17.12 -9.36 0.12
N LYS A 87 17.26 -10.52 0.76
CA LYS A 87 18.56 -11.05 1.18
C LYS A 87 19.18 -11.76 0.00
N ASN A 88 20.42 -11.40 -0.31
CA ASN A 88 21.23 -12.01 -1.35
C ASN A 88 22.47 -12.66 -0.72
N ARG A 89 23.05 -13.63 -1.44
CA ARG A 89 24.28 -14.32 -1.08
C ARG A 89 25.35 -13.99 -2.12
N ALA A 90 26.52 -13.54 -1.65
CA ALA A 90 27.70 -13.33 -2.46
C ALA A 90 28.42 -14.65 -2.76
N ARG A 91 29.36 -14.63 -3.72
CA ARG A 91 30.10 -15.81 -4.19
C ARG A 91 30.86 -16.53 -3.07
N ASN A 92 31.33 -15.80 -2.07
CA ASN A 92 32.08 -16.34 -0.93
C ASN A 92 31.17 -16.90 0.19
N GLY A 93 29.85 -16.84 0.05
CA GLY A 93 28.88 -17.29 1.05
C GLY A 93 28.36 -16.19 1.98
N ASP A 94 28.98 -15.01 2.01
CA ASP A 94 28.48 -13.86 2.78
C ASP A 94 27.14 -13.36 2.22
N HIS A 95 26.44 -12.54 2.99
CA HIS A 95 25.13 -12.02 2.60
C HIS A 95 25.07 -10.50 2.57
N TYR A 96 24.11 -9.98 1.81
CA TYR A 96 23.78 -8.56 1.81
C TYR A 96 22.29 -8.36 1.58
N TRP A 97 21.74 -7.33 2.25
CA TRP A 97 20.35 -6.95 2.12
C TRP A 97 20.20 -5.74 1.22
N VAL A 98 19.15 -5.75 0.42
CA VAL A 98 18.77 -4.61 -0.42
C VAL A 98 17.28 -4.35 -0.31
N PHE A 99 16.88 -3.09 -0.47
CA PHE A 99 15.55 -2.78 -0.98
C PHE A 99 15.64 -2.72 -2.52
N ALA A 100 14.97 -3.64 -3.20
CA ALA A 100 14.95 -3.72 -4.66
C ALA A 100 13.74 -2.97 -5.23
N VAL A 101 13.98 -2.08 -6.19
CA VAL A 101 12.99 -1.44 -7.06
C VAL A 101 13.12 -2.07 -8.44
N ILE A 102 12.09 -2.77 -8.89
CA ILE A 102 12.11 -3.58 -10.11
C ILE A 102 11.07 -3.03 -11.08
N LEU A 103 11.52 -2.64 -12.27
CA LEU A 103 10.71 -2.00 -13.30
C LEU A 103 10.69 -2.89 -14.55
N PRO A 104 9.50 -3.22 -15.07
CA PRO A 104 9.35 -3.76 -16.42
C PRO A 104 9.95 -2.81 -17.45
N MET A 105 10.67 -3.37 -18.42
CA MET A 105 11.20 -2.61 -19.55
C MET A 105 11.15 -3.45 -20.83
N GLU A 106 11.46 -2.82 -21.96
CA GLU A 106 11.56 -3.52 -23.23
C GLU A 106 12.56 -4.68 -23.14
N GLY A 107 12.11 -5.89 -23.48
CA GLY A 107 12.95 -7.09 -23.47
C GLY A 107 13.17 -7.76 -22.10
N GLY A 108 12.70 -7.18 -20.99
CA GLY A 108 12.84 -7.80 -19.66
C GLY A 108 12.62 -6.83 -18.50
N TYR A 109 13.56 -6.83 -17.55
CA TYR A 109 13.38 -6.13 -16.27
C TYR A 109 14.65 -5.41 -15.83
N LEU A 110 14.49 -4.22 -15.25
CA LEU A 110 15.55 -3.51 -14.55
C LEU A 110 15.32 -3.63 -13.05
N SER A 111 16.32 -4.07 -12.29
CA SER A 111 16.31 -4.03 -10.83
C SER A 111 17.36 -3.04 -10.33
N VAL A 112 16.91 -1.98 -9.68
CA VAL A 112 17.75 -0.99 -9.00
C VAL A 112 17.65 -1.20 -7.49
N ARG A 113 18.76 -1.21 -6.77
CA ARG A 113 18.78 -1.65 -5.36
C ARG A 113 19.48 -0.63 -4.46
N LEU A 114 18.90 -0.44 -3.27
CA LEU A 114 19.35 0.47 -2.23
C LEU A 114 19.72 -0.29 -0.95
N LYS A 115 20.57 0.30 -0.10
CA LYS A 115 20.82 -0.21 1.25
C LYS A 115 19.61 0.07 2.15
N PRO A 116 18.94 -0.96 2.72
CA PRO A 116 17.85 -0.74 3.65
C PRO A 116 18.38 -0.22 4.99
N SER A 117 17.61 0.63 5.65
CA SER A 117 18.02 1.26 6.92
C SER A 117 16.87 1.67 7.85
N THR A 118 15.63 1.39 7.46
CA THR A 118 14.46 1.79 8.25
C THR A 118 14.12 0.75 9.32
N PRO A 119 13.41 1.13 10.40
CA PRO A 119 12.85 0.16 11.35
C PRO A 119 11.85 -0.83 10.72
N LEU A 120 11.28 -0.51 9.56
CA LEU A 120 10.42 -1.44 8.82
C LEU A 120 11.22 -2.65 8.33
N PHE A 121 12.49 -2.45 7.96
CA PHE A 121 13.38 -3.53 7.54
C PHE A 121 13.56 -4.58 8.64
N ASP A 122 13.77 -4.19 9.90
CA ASP A 122 13.94 -5.12 11.03
C ASP A 122 12.71 -6.03 11.21
N LYS A 123 11.51 -5.47 11.03
CA LYS A 123 10.24 -6.23 11.06
C LYS A 123 10.16 -7.23 9.90
N VAL A 124 10.58 -6.82 8.71
CA VAL A 124 10.59 -7.69 7.52
C VAL A 124 11.58 -8.84 7.68
N GLN A 125 12.75 -8.60 8.29
CA GLN A 125 13.71 -9.67 8.58
C GLN A 125 13.12 -10.74 9.50
N THR A 126 12.42 -10.31 10.56
CA THR A 126 11.73 -11.22 11.48
C THR A 126 10.64 -12.03 10.75
N LEU A 127 9.78 -11.35 9.99
CA LEU A 127 8.73 -11.99 9.20
C LEU A 127 9.30 -13.00 8.20
N TYR A 128 10.41 -12.67 7.53
CA TYR A 128 11.04 -13.57 6.55
C TYR A 128 11.64 -14.80 7.21
N ALA A 129 12.23 -14.66 8.39
CA ALA A 129 12.74 -15.80 9.16
C ALA A 129 11.61 -16.78 9.48
N ASP A 130 10.47 -16.28 9.98
CA ASP A 130 9.29 -17.09 10.30
C ASP A 130 8.71 -17.76 9.06
N LEU A 131 8.50 -16.99 7.97
CA LEU A 131 7.98 -17.53 6.71
C LEU A 131 8.90 -18.60 6.12
N CYS A 132 10.21 -18.38 6.11
CA CYS A 132 11.16 -19.38 5.62
C CYS A 132 11.18 -20.64 6.48
N ALA A 133 11.04 -20.51 7.80
CA ALA A 133 10.95 -21.66 8.71
C ALA A 133 9.71 -22.50 8.39
N ARG A 134 8.55 -21.85 8.20
CA ARG A 134 7.29 -22.51 7.82
C ARG A 134 7.34 -23.13 6.42
N GLU A 135 7.91 -22.43 5.42
CA GLU A 135 8.11 -22.98 4.07
C GLU A 135 8.89 -24.30 4.10
N ARG A 136 9.93 -24.39 4.96
CA ARG A 136 10.75 -25.60 5.11
C ARG A 136 10.10 -26.68 5.99
N GLY A 137 9.49 -26.29 7.10
CA GLY A 137 8.92 -27.21 8.09
C GLY A 137 7.57 -27.79 7.69
N GLU A 138 6.72 -27.00 7.05
CA GLU A 138 5.37 -27.40 6.62
C GLU A 138 5.30 -27.75 5.12
N GLY A 139 6.38 -27.53 4.36
CA GLY A 139 6.42 -27.80 2.92
C GLY A 139 5.50 -26.89 2.11
N LEU A 140 5.28 -25.65 2.56
CA LEU A 140 4.36 -24.71 1.91
C LEU A 140 4.73 -24.48 0.44
N ASP A 141 3.71 -24.54 -0.42
CA ASP A 141 3.87 -24.10 -1.80
C ASP A 141 4.02 -22.55 -1.88
N PRO A 142 4.54 -22.02 -3.00
CA PRO A 142 4.76 -20.57 -3.14
C PRO A 142 3.49 -19.73 -3.03
N GLU A 143 2.33 -20.26 -3.39
CA GLU A 143 1.04 -19.55 -3.33
C GLU A 143 0.53 -19.46 -1.90
N ALA A 144 0.60 -20.54 -1.13
CA ALA A 144 0.29 -20.57 0.28
C ALA A 144 1.19 -19.60 1.06
N SER A 145 2.49 -19.62 0.77
CA SER A 145 3.43 -18.69 1.38
C SER A 145 3.15 -17.23 0.99
N ALA A 146 2.82 -16.96 -0.28
CA ALA A 146 2.43 -15.63 -0.74
C ALA A 146 1.17 -15.11 -0.03
N ARG A 147 0.15 -15.97 0.18
CA ARG A 147 -1.05 -15.60 0.96
C ARG A 147 -0.71 -15.23 2.40
N MET A 148 0.24 -15.92 3.03
CA MET A 148 0.68 -15.60 4.39
C MET A 148 1.43 -14.27 4.46
N LEU A 149 2.31 -14.00 3.47
CA LEU A 149 2.96 -12.69 3.36
C LEU A 149 1.93 -11.57 3.15
N TRP A 150 0.89 -11.80 2.34
CA TRP A 150 -0.21 -10.84 2.16
C TRP A 150 -0.98 -10.61 3.45
N GLN A 151 -1.28 -11.66 4.20
CA GLN A 151 -1.93 -11.55 5.49
C GLN A 151 -1.11 -10.72 6.47
N ALA A 152 0.20 -10.96 6.58
CA ALA A 152 1.09 -10.19 7.43
C ALA A 152 1.13 -8.70 7.02
N VAL A 153 1.12 -8.41 5.72
CA VAL A 153 1.02 -7.04 5.20
C VAL A 153 -0.31 -6.39 5.59
N THR A 154 -1.42 -7.12 5.53
CA THR A 154 -2.74 -6.61 5.96
C THR A 154 -2.83 -6.37 7.46
N GLU A 155 -2.29 -7.29 8.27
CA GLU A 155 -2.21 -7.15 9.73
C GLU A 155 -1.33 -5.97 10.14
N ALA A 156 -0.31 -5.65 9.34
CA ALA A 156 0.52 -4.45 9.51
C ALA A 156 -0.18 -3.14 9.09
N GLY A 157 -1.44 -3.19 8.63
CA GLY A 157 -2.26 -2.01 8.33
C GLY A 157 -2.43 -1.68 6.84
N PHE A 158 -1.69 -2.35 5.96
CA PHE A 158 -1.71 -2.08 4.52
C PHE A 158 -2.90 -2.76 3.81
N THR A 159 -3.47 -2.11 2.79
CA THR A 159 -4.60 -2.66 2.02
C THR A 159 -4.16 -3.62 0.92
N SER A 160 -2.93 -3.48 0.45
CA SER A 160 -2.33 -4.32 -0.59
C SER A 160 -0.81 -4.32 -0.50
N TYR A 161 -0.16 -5.27 -1.17
CA TYR A 161 1.29 -5.27 -1.30
C TYR A 161 1.80 -3.98 -2.00
N THR A 162 1.04 -3.43 -2.95
CA THR A 162 1.36 -2.15 -3.60
C THR A 162 1.47 -1.00 -2.61
N THR A 163 0.54 -0.91 -1.65
CA THR A 163 0.60 0.11 -0.59
C THR A 163 1.78 -0.09 0.35
N PHE A 164 2.12 -1.34 0.67
CA PHE A 164 3.30 -1.67 1.46
C PHE A 164 4.59 -1.24 0.74
N MET A 165 4.79 -1.65 -0.51
CA MET A 165 6.05 -1.36 -1.23
C MET A 165 6.22 0.14 -1.51
N ALA A 166 5.13 0.89 -1.73
CA ALA A 166 5.17 2.34 -1.88
C ALA A 166 5.59 3.03 -0.58
N SER A 167 5.00 2.63 0.55
CA SER A 167 5.37 3.14 1.87
C SER A 167 6.82 2.79 2.23
N ALA A 168 7.23 1.53 2.03
CA ALA A 168 8.58 1.08 2.29
C ALA A 168 9.62 1.86 1.47
N LEU A 169 9.39 2.04 0.15
CA LEU A 169 10.30 2.83 -0.68
C LEU A 169 10.40 4.29 -0.21
N GLY A 170 9.28 4.92 0.15
CA GLY A 170 9.28 6.29 0.67
C GLY A 170 10.08 6.43 1.97
N GLN A 171 9.90 5.49 2.91
CA GLN A 171 10.66 5.47 4.17
C GLN A 171 12.15 5.21 3.94
N GLU A 172 12.50 4.28 3.06
CA GLU A 172 13.91 4.00 2.75
C GLU A 172 14.59 5.20 2.09
N LEU A 173 13.92 5.89 1.17
CA LEU A 173 14.45 7.11 0.55
C LEU A 173 14.69 8.22 1.58
N ALA A 174 13.74 8.46 2.49
CA ALA A 174 13.89 9.45 3.54
C ALA A 174 15.02 9.09 4.52
N SER A 175 15.09 7.83 4.96
CA SER A 175 16.17 7.34 5.81
C SER A 175 17.53 7.48 5.12
N ARG A 176 17.61 7.12 3.84
CA ARG A 176 18.82 7.23 3.03
C ARG A 176 19.31 8.67 2.93
N ASP A 177 18.42 9.65 2.73
CA ASP A 177 18.80 11.08 2.71
C ASP A 177 19.42 11.54 4.02
N LEU A 178 18.82 11.16 5.15
CA LEU A 178 19.36 11.47 6.48
C LEU A 178 20.75 10.85 6.67
N ARG A 179 20.93 9.58 6.28
CA ARG A 179 22.22 8.86 6.37
C ARG A 179 23.29 9.49 5.49
N MET A 180 22.90 10.02 4.33
CA MET A 180 23.79 10.73 3.40
C MET A 180 23.95 12.22 3.71
N ARG A 181 23.34 12.73 4.81
CA ARG A 181 23.33 14.15 5.18
C ARG A 181 22.83 15.08 4.07
N ARG A 182 21.86 14.60 3.27
CA ARG A 182 21.18 15.39 2.24
C ARG A 182 19.98 16.11 2.85
N PRO A 183 19.59 17.29 2.34
CA PRO A 183 18.31 17.88 2.71
C PRO A 183 17.18 16.91 2.35
N VAL A 184 16.15 16.84 3.22
CA VAL A 184 14.95 16.03 2.95
C VAL A 184 14.35 16.50 1.64
N ASP A 185 14.22 15.61 0.67
CA ASP A 185 13.56 15.93 -0.60
C ASP A 185 12.07 16.21 -0.33
N PRO A 186 11.57 17.43 -0.60
CA PRO A 186 10.18 17.78 -0.35
C PRO A 186 9.19 16.85 -1.06
N ARG A 187 9.60 16.24 -2.18
CA ARG A 187 8.78 15.26 -2.89
C ARG A 187 8.62 14.01 -2.05
N THR A 188 9.71 13.51 -1.45
CA THR A 188 9.69 12.31 -0.59
C THR A 188 8.83 12.55 0.65
N GLN A 189 8.93 13.73 1.26
CA GLN A 189 8.06 14.08 2.38
C GLN A 189 6.58 14.09 1.97
N ARG A 190 6.24 14.69 0.82
CA ARG A 190 4.87 14.65 0.28
C ARG A 190 4.39 13.22 0.03
N LEU A 191 5.26 12.31 -0.40
CA LEU A 191 4.89 10.89 -0.59
C LEU A 191 4.51 10.23 0.75
N ILE A 192 5.27 10.53 1.81
CA ILE A 192 5.02 10.01 3.16
C ILE A 192 3.69 10.57 3.68
N ASP A 193 3.48 11.89 3.59
CA ASP A 193 2.26 12.54 4.06
C ASP A 193 1.01 12.00 3.34
N LEU A 194 1.11 11.76 2.01
CA LEU A 194 0.05 11.15 1.22
C LEU A 194 -0.25 9.71 1.67
N ASN A 195 0.77 8.89 1.92
CA ASN A 195 0.59 7.53 2.42
C ASN A 195 -0.14 7.53 3.78
N VAL A 196 0.25 8.42 4.69
CA VAL A 196 -0.39 8.56 6.00
C VAL A 196 -1.86 8.96 5.86
N ALA A 197 -2.18 9.93 5.00
CA ALA A 197 -3.55 10.35 4.76
C ALA A 197 -4.42 9.22 4.19
N LEU A 198 -3.90 8.44 3.24
CA LEU A 198 -4.61 7.28 2.65
C LEU A 198 -4.88 6.18 3.69
N GLU A 199 -3.92 5.92 4.57
CA GLU A 199 -4.10 4.97 5.67
C GLU A 199 -5.20 5.45 6.62
N GLN A 200 -5.20 6.73 7.00
CA GLN A 200 -6.22 7.32 7.86
C GLN A 200 -7.62 7.24 7.24
N VAL A 201 -7.77 7.55 5.94
CA VAL A 201 -9.05 7.39 5.21
C VAL A 201 -9.55 5.96 5.29
N THR A 202 -8.67 5.00 5.02
CA THR A 202 -9.00 3.56 5.06
C THR A 202 -9.45 3.15 6.47
N GLN A 203 -8.75 3.61 7.51
CA GLN A 203 -9.11 3.29 8.90
C GLN A 203 -10.47 3.87 9.29
N GLU A 204 -10.74 5.14 8.95
CA GLU A 204 -12.02 5.78 9.25
C GLU A 204 -13.19 5.13 8.52
N GLN A 205 -12.98 4.67 7.28
CA GLN A 205 -14.01 3.94 6.53
C GLN A 205 -14.33 2.57 7.14
N ARG A 206 -13.32 1.81 7.58
CA ARG A 206 -13.56 0.54 8.29
C ARG A 206 -14.33 0.76 9.59
N LYS A 207 -14.08 1.87 10.29
CA LYS A 207 -14.84 2.24 11.49
C LYS A 207 -16.27 2.68 11.14
N LEU A 208 -16.45 3.44 10.06
CA LEU A 208 -17.75 3.87 9.55
C LEU A 208 -18.64 2.66 9.20
N LEU A 209 -18.10 1.67 8.48
CA LEU A 209 -18.83 0.45 8.14
C LEU A 209 -19.35 -0.27 9.39
N ARG A 210 -18.49 -0.48 10.40
CA ARG A 210 -18.87 -1.10 11.68
C ARG A 210 -19.95 -0.31 12.43
N SER A 211 -19.91 1.02 12.33
CA SER A 211 -20.92 1.90 12.93
C SER A 211 -22.30 1.67 12.29
N PHE A 212 -22.34 1.52 10.96
CA PHE A 212 -23.58 1.26 10.23
C PHE A 212 -24.13 -0.15 10.46
N GLU A 213 -23.27 -1.16 10.53
CA GLU A 213 -23.68 -2.53 10.89
C GLU A 213 -24.32 -2.57 12.28
N SER A 214 -23.78 -1.81 13.24
CA SER A 214 -24.36 -1.69 14.59
C SER A 214 -25.73 -1.00 14.56
N LEU A 215 -25.88 0.05 13.74
CA LEU A 215 -27.10 0.85 13.60
C LEU A 215 -28.30 0.03 13.07
N GLN A 216 -28.06 -1.03 12.29
CA GLN A 216 -29.12 -1.90 11.77
C GLN A 216 -29.92 -2.67 12.84
N SER A 217 -29.35 -2.84 14.03
CA SER A 217 -30.03 -3.53 15.14
C SER A 217 -31.10 -2.65 15.82
N ILE A 218 -30.97 -1.34 15.74
CA ILE A 218 -31.76 -0.39 16.53
C ILE A 218 -33.26 -0.38 16.15
N PRO A 219 -33.65 -0.42 14.86
CA PRO A 219 -35.06 -0.52 14.50
C PRO A 219 -35.76 -1.75 15.07
N ASN A 220 -35.04 -2.88 15.21
CA ASN A 220 -35.63 -4.07 15.81
C ASN A 220 -35.94 -3.85 17.29
N ASN A 221 -35.05 -3.18 18.01
CA ASN A 221 -35.25 -2.81 19.42
C ASN A 221 -36.41 -1.81 19.58
N MET A 222 -36.47 -0.77 18.74
CA MET A 222 -37.58 0.19 18.76
C MET A 222 -38.93 -0.48 18.55
N ARG A 223 -39.02 -1.42 17.59
CA ARG A 223 -40.26 -2.16 17.32
C ARG A 223 -40.66 -3.10 18.48
N LEU A 224 -39.70 -3.76 19.11
CA LEU A 224 -39.95 -4.60 20.29
C LEU A 224 -40.46 -3.78 21.48
N VAL A 225 -39.95 -2.56 21.66
CA VAL A 225 -40.45 -1.64 22.69
C VAL A 225 -41.83 -1.11 22.31
N ALA A 226 -42.06 -0.78 21.04
CA ALA A 226 -43.35 -0.30 20.54
C ALA A 226 -44.48 -1.32 20.75
N SER A 227 -44.23 -2.62 20.53
CA SER A 227 -45.23 -3.68 20.75
C SER A 227 -45.63 -3.84 22.21
N ARG A 228 -44.77 -3.42 23.16
CA ARG A 228 -45.09 -3.42 24.60
C ARG A 228 -45.88 -2.19 25.05
N LEU A 229 -46.02 -1.21 24.15
CA LEU A 229 -46.69 0.07 24.41
C LEU A 229 -48.09 0.14 23.75
N GLU A 230 -48.64 -0.98 23.29
CA GLU A 230 -49.99 -1.01 22.72
C GLU A 230 -51.05 -0.54 23.75
N PRO A 231 -52.00 0.31 23.34
CA PRO A 231 -52.32 0.71 21.95
C PRO A 231 -51.53 1.92 21.42
N SER A 232 -50.71 2.58 22.24
CA SER A 232 -50.01 3.84 21.88
C SER A 232 -48.73 3.65 21.04
N GLY A 233 -48.31 2.40 20.76
CA GLY A 233 -47.06 2.08 20.04
C GLY A 233 -47.08 2.26 18.52
N GLY A 234 -48.25 2.46 17.89
CA GLY A 234 -48.40 2.54 16.43
C GLY A 234 -47.48 3.56 15.73
N PRO A 235 -47.43 4.82 16.19
CA PRO A 235 -46.52 5.82 15.63
C PRO A 235 -45.04 5.44 15.73
N VAL A 236 -44.62 4.83 16.85
CA VAL A 236 -43.23 4.39 17.07
C VAL A 236 -42.86 3.25 16.11
N SER A 237 -43.79 2.31 15.87
CA SER A 237 -43.60 1.24 14.88
C SER A 237 -43.41 1.80 13.47
N ALA A 238 -44.21 2.79 13.06
CA ALA A 238 -44.08 3.43 11.75
C ALA A 238 -42.75 4.20 11.61
N ILE A 239 -42.33 4.93 12.65
CA ILE A 239 -41.02 5.61 12.70
C ILE A 239 -39.89 4.59 12.57
N SER A 240 -39.98 3.48 13.29
CA SER A 240 -38.99 2.40 13.26
C SER A 240 -38.89 1.75 11.88
N GLU A 241 -40.00 1.52 11.18
CA GLU A 241 -39.99 0.93 9.83
C GLU A 241 -39.40 1.88 8.80
N ASN A 242 -39.78 3.16 8.84
CA ASN A 242 -39.18 4.19 7.98
C ASN A 242 -37.68 4.31 8.23
N TYR A 243 -37.26 4.31 9.50
CA TYR A 243 -35.85 4.34 9.85
C TYR A 243 -35.11 3.11 9.29
N ARG A 244 -35.69 1.90 9.42
CA ARG A 244 -35.10 0.66 8.86
C ARG A 244 -34.93 0.78 7.35
N ALA A 245 -35.94 1.23 6.63
CA ALA A 245 -35.86 1.39 5.17
C ALA A 245 -34.76 2.38 4.76
N SER A 246 -34.70 3.56 5.38
CA SER A 246 -33.68 4.57 5.07
C SER A 246 -32.27 4.12 5.45
N SER A 247 -32.10 3.48 6.62
CA SER A 247 -30.79 2.98 7.06
C SER A 247 -30.26 1.84 6.19
N LEU A 248 -31.15 0.98 5.64
CA LEU A 248 -30.77 -0.04 4.67
C LEU A 248 -30.25 0.56 3.36
N VAL A 249 -30.92 1.60 2.83
CA VAL A 249 -30.47 2.30 1.61
C VAL A 249 -29.07 2.90 1.79
N ILE A 250 -28.82 3.51 2.96
CA ILE A 250 -27.50 4.11 3.26
C ILE A 250 -26.44 3.02 3.45
N SER A 251 -26.79 1.94 4.17
CA SER A 251 -25.89 0.81 4.38
C SER A 251 -25.48 0.16 3.06
N GLU A 252 -26.41 -0.03 2.13
CA GLU A 252 -26.12 -0.65 0.83
C GLU A 252 -25.20 0.23 -0.02
N ARG A 253 -25.45 1.56 -0.04
CA ARG A 253 -24.55 2.51 -0.70
C ARG A 253 -23.16 2.49 -0.08
N LEU A 254 -23.05 2.53 1.25
CA LEU A 254 -21.74 2.45 1.93
C LEU A 254 -21.02 1.14 1.60
N ARG A 255 -21.76 0.02 1.61
CA ARG A 255 -21.24 -1.30 1.29
C ARG A 255 -20.65 -1.33 -0.11
N SER A 256 -21.30 -0.72 -1.12
CA SER A 256 -20.77 -0.67 -2.49
C SER A 256 -19.45 0.09 -2.64
N PHE A 257 -19.09 0.96 -1.69
CA PHE A 257 -17.85 1.76 -1.75
C PHE A 257 -16.77 1.32 -0.78
N VAL A 258 -17.13 0.67 0.34
CA VAL A 258 -16.20 0.31 1.42
C VAL A 258 -15.91 -1.19 1.46
N THR A 259 -16.82 -2.03 0.96
CA THR A 259 -16.70 -3.50 1.06
C THR A 259 -16.49 -4.16 -0.29
N GLY A 260 -15.99 -5.40 -0.25
CA GLY A 260 -15.63 -6.14 -1.45
C GLY A 260 -14.20 -5.83 -1.92
N ARG A 261 -13.68 -6.70 -2.78
CA ARG A 261 -12.41 -6.46 -3.48
C ARG A 261 -12.62 -5.33 -4.49
N ASP A 262 -11.61 -4.48 -4.64
CA ASP A 262 -11.63 -3.40 -5.65
C ASP A 262 -12.72 -2.34 -5.42
N ASN A 263 -13.14 -2.16 -4.16
CA ASN A 263 -14.03 -1.05 -3.80
C ASN A 263 -13.36 0.32 -4.06
N LEU A 264 -14.15 1.39 -4.08
CA LEU A 264 -13.64 2.72 -4.45
C LEU A 264 -12.45 3.16 -3.59
N CYS A 265 -12.47 2.84 -2.31
CA CYS A 265 -11.42 3.21 -1.38
C CYS A 265 -10.12 2.45 -1.68
N ASP A 266 -10.24 1.15 -1.94
CA ASP A 266 -9.13 0.32 -2.39
C ASP A 266 -8.57 0.81 -3.73
N ARG A 267 -9.42 1.26 -4.67
CA ARG A 267 -8.97 1.86 -5.94
C ARG A 267 -8.19 3.15 -5.73
N VAL A 268 -8.69 4.09 -4.91
CA VAL A 268 -7.96 5.32 -4.54
C VAL A 268 -6.60 4.97 -3.94
N SER A 269 -6.62 4.12 -2.92
CA SER A 269 -5.42 3.69 -2.18
C SER A 269 -4.38 3.04 -3.09
N ARG A 270 -4.82 2.15 -3.99
CA ARG A 270 -3.94 1.42 -4.90
C ARG A 270 -3.35 2.31 -5.99
N GLN A 271 -4.15 3.19 -6.61
CA GLN A 271 -3.65 4.10 -7.66
C GLN A 271 -2.73 5.15 -7.07
N ALA A 272 -3.07 5.68 -5.89
CA ALA A 272 -2.21 6.56 -5.14
C ALA A 272 -0.87 5.88 -4.81
N ALA A 273 -0.90 4.70 -4.18
CA ALA A 273 0.32 3.95 -3.87
C ALA A 273 1.16 3.64 -5.12
N ARG A 274 0.52 3.29 -6.24
CA ARG A 274 1.21 3.07 -7.52
C ARG A 274 1.93 4.35 -7.98
N ALA A 275 1.26 5.50 -7.96
CA ALA A 275 1.87 6.78 -8.30
C ALA A 275 3.04 7.08 -7.36
N LEU A 276 2.86 6.90 -6.05
CA LEU A 276 3.91 7.14 -5.05
C LEU A 276 5.13 6.25 -5.26
N PHE A 277 4.91 4.97 -5.56
CA PHE A 277 6.00 4.04 -5.88
C PHE A 277 6.76 4.45 -7.14
N LEU A 278 6.04 4.80 -8.22
CA LEU A 278 6.66 5.21 -9.48
C LEU A 278 7.46 6.51 -9.34
N LEU A 279 7.01 7.45 -8.51
CA LEU A 279 7.75 8.67 -8.19
C LEU A 279 9.05 8.38 -7.44
N GLY A 280 8.98 7.51 -6.41
CA GLY A 280 10.17 7.02 -5.72
C GLY A 280 11.12 6.29 -6.68
N ALA A 281 10.57 5.50 -7.61
CA ALA A 281 11.33 4.79 -8.61
C ALA A 281 12.02 5.73 -9.62
N ASP A 282 11.36 6.79 -10.13
CA ASP A 282 12.01 7.79 -11.02
C ASP A 282 13.20 8.45 -10.33
N ARG A 283 13.08 8.72 -9.03
CA ARG A 283 14.16 9.30 -8.23
C ARG A 283 15.38 8.36 -8.19
N VAL A 284 15.17 7.11 -7.77
CA VAL A 284 16.23 6.08 -7.70
C VAL A 284 16.82 5.81 -9.08
N LEU A 285 15.98 5.71 -10.10
CA LEU A 285 16.39 5.51 -11.48
C LEU A 285 17.20 6.71 -12.01
N GLY A 286 16.83 7.93 -11.63
CA GLY A 286 17.56 9.15 -11.99
C GLY A 286 18.97 9.18 -11.41
N GLU A 287 19.13 8.80 -10.14
CA GLU A 287 20.45 8.66 -9.51
C GLU A 287 21.27 7.56 -10.20
N MET A 288 20.67 6.39 -10.44
CA MET A 288 21.33 5.27 -11.11
C MET A 288 21.79 5.63 -12.53
N ILE A 289 20.94 6.27 -13.33
CA ILE A 289 21.29 6.75 -14.68
C ILE A 289 22.40 7.80 -14.62
N GLY A 290 22.38 8.66 -13.60
CA GLY A 290 23.46 9.60 -13.33
C GLY A 290 24.80 8.88 -13.15
N SER A 291 24.84 7.88 -12.27
CA SER A 291 26.04 7.05 -12.05
C SER A 291 26.45 6.28 -13.31
N PHE A 292 25.49 5.68 -14.03
CA PHE A 292 25.74 4.94 -15.26
C PHE A 292 26.43 5.78 -16.34
N ARG A 293 26.05 7.06 -16.47
CA ARG A 293 26.67 7.99 -17.44
C ARG A 293 28.13 8.31 -17.15
N HIS A 294 28.55 8.21 -15.89
CA HIS A 294 29.93 8.48 -15.47
C HIS A 294 30.76 7.20 -15.31
N ALA A 295 30.11 6.03 -15.32
CA ALA A 295 30.78 4.74 -15.22
C ALA A 295 31.43 4.34 -16.56
N GLY A 296 32.54 3.61 -16.46
CA GLY A 296 33.22 3.04 -17.63
C GLY A 296 32.41 1.91 -18.26
N PRO A 297 32.47 1.73 -19.60
CA PRO A 297 31.81 0.61 -20.27
C PRO A 297 32.28 -0.75 -19.75
N VAL A 298 31.35 -1.67 -19.57
CA VAL A 298 31.63 -3.06 -19.19
C VAL A 298 31.69 -3.92 -20.44
N ALA A 299 32.76 -4.71 -20.58
CA ALA A 299 32.92 -5.63 -21.70
C ALA A 299 31.76 -6.65 -21.77
N GLY A 300 31.22 -6.87 -22.97
CA GLY A 300 30.05 -7.74 -23.19
C GLY A 300 28.69 -7.05 -23.02
N ILE A 301 28.67 -5.76 -22.64
CA ILE A 301 27.45 -4.95 -22.57
C ILE A 301 27.53 -3.85 -23.64
N ASP A 302 26.50 -3.74 -24.48
CA ASP A 302 26.33 -2.58 -25.36
C ASP A 302 25.92 -1.37 -24.52
N TRP A 303 26.91 -0.57 -24.11
CA TRP A 303 26.72 0.55 -23.20
C TRP A 303 25.83 1.66 -23.77
N ALA A 304 25.92 1.90 -25.08
CA ALA A 304 25.13 2.93 -25.75
C ALA A 304 23.65 2.50 -25.84
N ALA A 305 23.40 1.24 -26.25
CA ALA A 305 22.04 0.70 -26.27
C ALA A 305 21.43 0.63 -24.87
N GLU A 306 22.22 0.25 -23.85
CA GLU A 306 21.79 0.24 -22.44
C GLU A 306 21.38 1.64 -21.99
N GLY A 307 22.23 2.65 -22.19
CA GLY A 307 21.91 4.04 -21.84
C GLY A 307 20.65 4.57 -22.52
N ALA A 308 20.44 4.24 -23.79
CA ALA A 308 19.22 4.59 -24.52
C ALA A 308 17.98 3.87 -23.94
N GLY A 309 18.09 2.59 -23.61
CA GLY A 309 17.04 1.80 -22.97
C GLY A 309 16.63 2.35 -21.60
N LEU A 310 17.60 2.73 -20.77
CA LEU A 310 17.36 3.38 -19.48
C LEU A 310 16.66 4.74 -19.63
N GLY A 311 17.02 5.51 -20.66
CA GLY A 311 16.35 6.76 -21.01
C GLY A 311 14.87 6.56 -21.36
N ARG A 312 14.56 5.57 -22.21
CA ARG A 312 13.17 5.22 -22.57
C ARG A 312 12.37 4.72 -21.37
N LEU A 313 12.97 3.88 -20.53
CA LEU A 313 12.35 3.37 -19.30
C LEU A 313 11.98 4.52 -18.36
N ARG A 314 12.90 5.48 -18.14
CA ARG A 314 12.61 6.63 -17.30
C ARG A 314 11.49 7.51 -17.88
N GLY A 315 11.49 7.73 -19.19
CA GLY A 315 10.44 8.48 -19.88
C GLY A 315 9.06 7.85 -19.71
N SER A 316 8.94 6.54 -19.99
CA SER A 316 7.68 5.79 -19.81
C SER A 316 7.23 5.74 -18.35
N GLY A 317 8.14 5.52 -17.40
CA GLY A 317 7.82 5.52 -15.96
C GLY A 317 7.26 6.86 -15.46
N ARG A 318 7.73 7.99 -16.00
CA ARG A 318 7.17 9.33 -15.69
C ARG A 318 5.74 9.48 -16.21
N GLU A 319 5.47 8.99 -17.42
CA GLU A 319 4.13 9.01 -17.99
C GLU A 319 3.17 8.11 -17.22
N ASP A 320 3.60 6.90 -16.86
CA ASP A 320 2.85 5.99 -16.00
C ASP A 320 2.53 6.61 -14.64
N SER A 321 3.51 7.31 -14.04
CA SER A 321 3.31 8.04 -12.79
C SER A 321 2.26 9.14 -12.95
N ARG A 322 2.29 9.88 -14.05
CA ARG A 322 1.33 10.95 -14.35
C ARG A 322 -0.08 10.40 -14.51
N MET A 323 -0.23 9.28 -15.23
CA MET A 323 -1.51 8.58 -15.41
C MET A 323 -2.06 8.03 -14.09
N ALA A 324 -1.21 7.38 -13.27
CA ALA A 324 -1.60 6.85 -11.97
C ALA A 324 -2.04 7.97 -11.03
N LEU A 325 -1.33 9.10 -11.03
CA LEU A 325 -1.68 10.27 -10.21
C LEU A 325 -3.02 10.89 -10.64
N LYS A 326 -3.25 11.02 -11.95
CA LYS A 326 -4.54 11.48 -12.47
C LYS A 326 -5.68 10.55 -12.05
N SER A 327 -5.51 9.24 -12.21
CA SER A 327 -6.50 8.25 -11.80
C SER A 327 -6.78 8.29 -10.29
N ALA A 328 -5.76 8.53 -9.47
CA ALA A 328 -5.93 8.70 -8.03
C ALA A 328 -6.76 9.96 -7.68
N VAL A 329 -6.53 11.08 -8.37
CA VAL A 329 -7.35 12.30 -8.22
C VAL A 329 -8.80 12.04 -8.63
N ASP A 330 -9.03 11.44 -9.80
CA ASP A 330 -10.37 11.14 -10.30
C ASP A 330 -11.16 10.25 -9.31
N HIS A 331 -10.50 9.23 -8.73
CA HIS A 331 -11.13 8.39 -7.72
C HIS A 331 -11.33 9.09 -6.36
N ALA A 332 -10.43 10.01 -5.98
CA ALA A 332 -10.60 10.80 -4.76
C ALA A 332 -11.82 11.75 -4.88
N GLU A 333 -12.03 12.34 -6.05
CA GLU A 333 -13.24 13.14 -6.34
C GLU A 333 -14.52 12.31 -6.28
N GLU A 334 -14.49 11.09 -6.83
CA GLU A 334 -15.59 10.12 -6.72
C GLU A 334 -15.89 9.78 -5.24
N LEU A 335 -14.85 9.60 -4.42
CA LEU A 335 -14.98 9.33 -2.99
C LEU A 335 -15.60 10.51 -2.23
N THR A 336 -15.17 11.74 -2.54
CA THR A 336 -15.73 12.97 -1.96
C THR A 336 -17.21 13.15 -2.32
N ARG A 337 -17.57 12.89 -3.58
CA ARG A 337 -18.96 12.95 -4.05
C ARG A 337 -19.84 11.93 -3.33
N SER A 338 -19.39 10.68 -3.26
CA SER A 338 -20.10 9.60 -2.58
C SER A 338 -20.28 9.88 -1.07
N SER A 339 -19.22 10.33 -0.40
CA SER A 339 -19.27 10.69 1.02
C SER A 339 -20.25 11.85 1.28
N SER A 340 -20.32 12.82 0.36
CA SER A 340 -21.28 13.93 0.43
C SER A 340 -22.73 13.47 0.25
N GLU A 341 -22.99 12.52 -0.65
CA GLU A 341 -24.31 11.91 -0.81
C GLU A 341 -24.76 11.16 0.43
N ILE A 342 -23.87 10.35 1.04
CA ILE A 342 -24.16 9.63 2.29
C ILE A 342 -24.47 10.62 3.41
N ARG A 343 -23.69 11.70 3.54
CA ARG A 343 -23.96 12.78 4.51
C ARG A 343 -25.35 13.39 4.29
N ARG A 344 -25.75 13.62 3.04
CA ARG A 344 -27.10 14.14 2.72
C ARG A 344 -28.20 13.15 3.11
N LEU A 345 -28.01 11.85 2.88
CA LEU A 345 -28.97 10.83 3.31
C LEU A 345 -29.07 10.73 4.83
N MET A 346 -27.96 10.92 5.55
CA MET A 346 -27.94 10.98 7.02
C MET A 346 -28.77 12.13 7.59
N LEU A 347 -28.82 13.29 6.93
CA LEU A 347 -29.72 14.39 7.34
C LEU A 347 -31.21 13.97 7.28
N GLY A 348 -31.56 13.08 6.35
CA GLY A 348 -32.90 12.47 6.29
C GLY A 348 -33.18 11.59 7.51
N LEU A 349 -32.23 10.75 7.91
CA LEU A 349 -32.34 9.93 9.14
C LEU A 349 -32.43 10.78 10.40
N ASP A 350 -31.75 11.93 10.46
CA ASP A 350 -31.85 12.85 11.60
C ASP A 350 -33.27 13.37 11.81
N THR A 351 -34.03 13.54 10.72
CA THR A 351 -35.43 13.97 10.81
C THR A 351 -36.30 12.86 11.42
N ILE A 352 -36.07 11.61 11.01
CA ILE A 352 -36.76 10.42 11.55
C ILE A 352 -36.45 10.25 13.04
N ARG A 353 -35.19 10.45 13.44
CA ARG A 353 -34.74 10.44 14.83
C ARG A 353 -35.44 11.50 15.68
N VAL A 354 -35.53 12.74 15.18
CA VAL A 354 -36.24 13.83 15.90
C VAL A 354 -37.72 13.50 16.09
N MET A 355 -38.39 12.96 15.08
CA MET A 355 -39.78 12.49 15.21
C MET A 355 -39.90 11.40 16.28
N GLY A 356 -38.98 10.43 16.31
CA GLY A 356 -38.92 9.41 17.35
C GLY A 356 -38.81 10.01 18.76
N ARG A 357 -37.98 11.05 18.93
CA ARG A 357 -37.79 11.71 20.22
C ARG A 357 -39.02 12.47 20.68
N VAL A 358 -39.70 13.16 19.76
CA VAL A 358 -40.97 13.84 20.04
C VAL A 358 -42.02 12.83 20.51
N GLU A 359 -42.12 11.69 19.83
CA GLU A 359 -43.10 10.66 20.17
C GLU A 359 -42.80 10.00 21.52
N CYS A 360 -41.51 9.77 21.85
CA CYS A 360 -41.10 9.37 23.20
C CYS A 360 -41.55 10.34 24.29
N GLY A 361 -41.37 11.64 24.04
CA GLY A 361 -41.75 12.70 24.97
C GLY A 361 -43.26 12.78 25.23
N ARG A 362 -44.09 12.18 24.36
CA ARG A 362 -45.55 12.06 24.54
C ARG A 362 -45.93 10.86 25.40
N LEU A 363 -45.14 9.78 25.39
CA LEU A 363 -45.42 8.49 26.05
C LEU A 363 -45.03 8.45 27.55
N ARG A 364 -45.04 9.61 28.23
CA ARG A 364 -44.38 10.01 29.51
C ARG A 364 -44.34 9.06 30.73
N ALA A 365 -44.93 7.85 30.70
CA ALA A 365 -44.96 6.92 31.84
C ALA A 365 -44.39 5.50 31.56
N ASN A 366 -44.33 5.01 30.31
CA ASN A 366 -43.88 3.63 29.99
C ASN A 366 -42.68 3.57 29.01
N GLY A 367 -42.11 4.72 28.63
CA GLY A 367 -41.16 4.84 27.52
C GLY A 367 -39.66 4.67 27.81
N GLY A 368 -39.25 4.24 29.02
CA GLY A 368 -37.84 4.24 29.44
C GLY A 368 -36.89 3.46 28.49
N GLY A 369 -37.34 2.31 27.98
CA GLY A 369 -36.57 1.54 26.99
C GLY A 369 -36.47 2.21 25.61
N LEU A 370 -37.49 2.98 25.22
CA LEU A 370 -37.50 3.70 23.95
C LEU A 370 -36.59 4.93 24.01
N ALA A 371 -36.60 5.67 25.12
CA ALA A 371 -35.68 6.79 25.37
C ALA A 371 -34.22 6.33 25.28
N ALA A 372 -33.85 5.24 25.95
CA ALA A 372 -32.51 4.67 25.88
C ALA A 372 -32.12 4.25 24.44
N THR A 373 -33.08 3.71 23.67
CA THR A 373 -32.85 3.32 22.26
C THR A 373 -32.63 4.54 21.37
N ILE A 374 -33.32 5.66 21.63
CA ILE A 374 -33.12 6.92 20.92
C ILE A 374 -31.80 7.60 21.32
N ASP A 375 -31.41 7.54 22.58
CA ASP A 375 -30.11 8.05 23.01
C ASP A 375 -28.96 7.25 22.37
N GLN A 376 -29.13 5.93 22.17
CA GLN A 376 -28.19 5.14 21.36
C GLN A 376 -28.15 5.59 19.90
N LEU A 377 -29.31 5.90 19.27
CA LEU A 377 -29.35 6.45 17.91
C LEU A 377 -28.58 7.77 17.80
N ASP A 378 -28.71 8.65 18.79
CA ASP A 378 -27.98 9.93 18.84
C ASP A 378 -26.47 9.72 18.81
N LEU A 379 -25.96 8.78 19.63
CA LEU A 379 -24.55 8.46 19.71
C LEU A 379 -24.02 7.92 18.36
N PHE A 380 -24.73 6.98 17.75
CA PHE A 380 -24.33 6.43 16.44
C PHE A 380 -24.37 7.48 15.32
N HIS A 381 -25.39 8.34 15.30
CA HIS A 381 -25.48 9.42 14.31
C HIS A 381 -24.32 10.41 14.45
N ALA A 382 -23.99 10.81 15.69
CA ALA A 382 -22.86 11.69 15.96
C ALA A 382 -21.54 11.06 15.51
N GLU A 383 -21.32 9.78 15.83
CA GLU A 383 -20.14 9.04 15.40
C GLU A 383 -20.02 8.97 13.87
N ILE A 384 -21.10 8.57 13.19
CA ILE A 384 -21.14 8.49 11.71
C ILE A 384 -20.84 9.85 11.09
N LYS A 385 -21.43 10.93 11.62
CA LYS A 385 -21.21 12.29 11.13
C LYS A 385 -19.74 12.71 11.23
N THR A 386 -19.13 12.55 12.40
CA THR A 386 -17.71 12.89 12.63
C THR A 386 -16.79 12.09 11.71
N ARG A 387 -17.09 10.81 11.48
CA ARG A 387 -16.32 9.95 10.56
C ARG A 387 -16.44 10.42 9.12
N LEU A 388 -17.65 10.71 8.63
CA LEU A 388 -17.86 11.24 7.28
C LEU A 388 -17.16 12.58 7.06
N GLU A 389 -17.20 13.48 8.05
CA GLU A 389 -16.46 14.76 8.01
C GLU A 389 -14.95 14.55 7.91
N THR A 390 -14.42 13.59 8.67
CA THR A 390 -13.00 13.24 8.62
C THR A 390 -12.61 12.66 7.26
N ILE A 391 -13.41 11.75 6.70
CA ILE A 391 -13.17 11.15 5.37
C ILE A 391 -13.21 12.23 4.28
N LEU A 392 -14.18 13.15 4.32
CA LEU A 392 -14.29 14.26 3.37
C LEU A 392 -13.05 15.14 3.41
N ARG A 393 -12.65 15.61 4.60
CA ARG A 393 -11.46 16.45 4.77
C ARG A 393 -10.20 15.77 4.23
N LEU A 394 -9.97 14.51 4.61
CA LEU A 394 -8.79 13.77 4.16
C LEU A 394 -8.81 13.52 2.64
N SER A 395 -9.97 13.24 2.05
CA SER A 395 -10.11 13.04 0.60
C SER A 395 -9.79 14.32 -0.19
N GLU A 396 -10.23 15.47 0.30
CA GLU A 396 -9.88 16.79 -0.25
C GLU A 396 -8.38 17.08 -0.11
N GLU A 397 -7.79 16.78 1.05
CA GLU A 397 -6.35 16.94 1.29
C GLU A 397 -5.52 16.08 0.33
N ILE A 398 -5.91 14.82 0.14
CA ILE A 398 -5.27 13.88 -0.79
C ILE A 398 -5.39 14.41 -2.22
N GLY A 399 -6.58 14.77 -2.68
CA GLY A 399 -6.81 15.28 -4.03
C GLY A 399 -6.03 16.57 -4.31
N SER A 400 -6.00 17.49 -3.36
CA SER A 400 -5.23 18.74 -3.45
C SER A 400 -3.72 18.50 -3.44
N ALA A 401 -3.23 17.60 -2.57
CA ALA A 401 -1.82 17.26 -2.50
C ALA A 401 -1.34 16.60 -3.80
N MET A 402 -2.11 15.65 -4.33
CA MET A 402 -1.83 15.00 -5.62
C MET A 402 -1.87 15.98 -6.80
N SER A 403 -2.87 16.87 -6.84
CA SER A 403 -2.98 17.88 -7.90
C SER A 403 -1.81 18.86 -7.87
N ARG A 404 -1.46 19.40 -6.70
CA ARG A 404 -0.29 20.28 -6.53
C ARG A 404 1.00 19.57 -6.92
N PHE A 405 1.13 18.30 -6.55
CA PHE A 405 2.29 17.48 -6.90
C PHE A 405 2.38 17.31 -8.43
N SER A 406 1.27 16.97 -9.08
CA SER A 406 1.17 16.86 -10.55
C SER A 406 1.58 18.15 -11.25
N SER A 407 1.05 19.30 -10.81
CA SER A 407 1.40 20.60 -11.38
C SER A 407 2.87 20.99 -11.17
N THR A 408 3.47 20.62 -10.03
CA THR A 408 4.88 20.94 -9.75
C THR A 408 5.82 20.08 -10.61
N GLU A 409 5.59 18.77 -10.65
CA GLU A 409 6.51 17.84 -11.33
C GLU A 409 6.31 17.81 -12.85
N PHE A 410 5.07 17.95 -13.33
CA PHE A 410 4.74 17.82 -14.75
C PHE A 410 4.31 19.13 -15.42
N GLY A 411 3.91 20.15 -14.65
CA GLY A 411 3.43 21.43 -15.20
C GLY A 411 4.52 22.31 -15.82
N ALA A 412 5.79 22.13 -15.45
CA ALA A 412 6.91 22.84 -16.08
C ALA A 412 7.24 22.34 -17.50
N ALA A 413 6.77 21.16 -17.89
CA ALA A 413 7.01 20.58 -19.23
C ALA A 413 6.04 21.12 -20.30
N ALA A 414 4.96 21.81 -19.93
CA ALA A 414 3.98 22.36 -20.87
C ALA A 414 4.29 23.80 -21.34
N LYS A 415 5.40 24.40 -20.88
CA LYS A 415 5.81 25.77 -21.21
C LYS A 415 7.17 25.87 -21.91
N ARG A 416 7.70 24.79 -22.48
CA ARG A 416 8.93 24.82 -23.28
C ARG A 416 8.74 24.16 -24.62
#